data_AF-A0A7V9GWX2-F1
#
_entry.id   AF-A0A7V9GWX2-F1
#
_cell.length_a   1.000
_cell.length_b   1.000
_cell.length_c   1.000
_cell.angle_alpha   90.00
_cell.angle_beta   90.00
_cell.angle_gamma   90.00
#
_symmetry.space_group_name_H-M   'P 1'
#
loop_
_entity.id
_entity.type
_entity.pdbx_description
1 polymer ?
#
loop_
_entity_poly.entity_id
_entity_poly.type
_entity_poly.pdbx_seq_one_letter_code
_entity_poly.pdbx_strand_id
1 'polypeptide(L)'
;EVLAGLAGDVAVVDVGGATTDVHSVVEVDPEDAVLSRQVVAPTQLTRTVEGDLGMRWSAPSTVDAGIALAVARRSERTELTAAAQLRAADPGFVPAESTDFVQDLRLAAVACGAALRRPAGRQQVTLGASGRVLQRTGKDLREVELLVGSGGVFRHGSPEAVDDVLRGCTGVEVPGGWLLPRAPHLVVDRAYVLAAGGLLASAHPRVASALLRRHLCPDG
;
A
#
# COMPACT_ATOMS: atom_id res chain seq x y z
N GLU A 1 10.85 10.41 -3.59
CA GLU A 1 12.11 10.75 -4.30
C GLU A 1 13.34 10.66 -3.40
N VAL A 2 13.46 11.45 -2.33
CA VAL A 2 14.65 11.38 -1.43
C VAL A 2 14.90 9.95 -0.91
N LEU A 3 13.85 9.27 -0.42
CA LEU A 3 13.96 7.89 0.06
C LEU A 3 14.34 6.90 -1.05
N ALA A 4 13.86 7.11 -2.28
CA ALA A 4 14.22 6.27 -3.42
C ALA A 4 15.70 6.41 -3.80
N GLY A 5 16.24 7.63 -3.74
CA GLY A 5 17.68 7.85 -3.89
C GLY A 5 18.56 7.22 -2.81
N LEU A 6 17.96 6.67 -1.74
CA LEU A 6 18.67 5.99 -0.65
C LEU A 6 18.50 4.46 -0.68
N ALA A 7 17.37 3.97 -1.19
CA ALA A 7 16.92 2.59 -1.02
C ALA A 7 16.34 1.96 -2.30
N GLY A 8 16.63 2.53 -3.48
CA GLY A 8 16.14 2.01 -4.75
C GLY A 8 14.67 2.31 -4.99
N ASP A 9 13.95 1.36 -5.59
CA ASP A 9 12.51 1.50 -5.85
C ASP A 9 11.70 1.40 -4.55
N VAL A 10 10.83 2.38 -4.31
CA VAL A 10 10.11 2.52 -3.03
C VAL A 10 8.62 2.69 -3.23
N ALA A 11 7.85 2.04 -2.36
CA ALA A 11 6.45 2.35 -2.13
C ALA A 11 6.21 2.74 -0.67
N VAL A 12 5.35 3.71 -0.45
CA VAL A 12 4.86 4.17 0.85
C VAL A 12 3.35 4.02 0.86
N VAL A 13 2.81 3.46 1.93
CA VAL A 13 1.36 3.39 2.17
C VAL A 13 1.05 4.01 3.54
N ASP A 14 0.30 5.10 3.57
CA ASP A 14 -0.11 5.79 4.81
C ASP A 14 -1.59 5.54 5.07
N VAL A 15 -1.89 4.66 6.03
CA VAL A 15 -3.28 4.29 6.36
C VAL A 15 -3.82 5.21 7.45
N GLY A 16 -4.81 6.02 7.07
CA GLY A 16 -5.50 6.95 7.95
C GLY A 16 -6.93 6.54 8.30
N GLY A 17 -7.59 7.38 9.10
CA GLY A 17 -9.00 7.20 9.46
C GLY A 17 -9.97 7.43 8.30
N ALA A 18 -9.65 8.36 7.41
CA ALA A 18 -10.50 8.72 6.25
C ALA A 18 -9.90 8.27 4.92
N THR A 19 -8.59 8.39 4.77
CA THR A 19 -7.90 8.12 3.50
C THR A 19 -6.77 7.13 3.69
N THR A 20 -6.36 6.51 2.59
CA THR A 20 -5.11 5.78 2.48
C THR A 20 -4.34 6.37 1.32
N ASP A 21 -3.14 6.86 1.60
CA ASP A 21 -2.28 7.47 0.59
C ASP A 21 -1.27 6.42 0.10
N VAL A 22 -1.01 6.40 -1.21
CA VAL A 22 0.07 5.57 -1.79
C VAL A 22 1.00 6.47 -2.58
N HIS A 23 2.30 6.38 -2.27
CA HIS A 23 3.35 7.04 -3.04
C HIS A 23 4.33 6.00 -3.52
N SER A 24 4.63 5.96 -4.81
CA SER A 24 5.65 5.08 -5.36
C SER A 24 6.60 5.81 -6.28
N VAL A 25 7.88 5.45 -6.18
CA VAL A 25 8.94 5.80 -7.11
C VAL A 25 9.53 4.49 -7.56
N VAL A 26 9.27 4.13 -8.82
CA VAL A 26 9.82 2.90 -9.42
C VAL A 26 10.41 3.23 -10.78
N GLU A 27 11.49 2.57 -11.16
CA GLU A 27 12.00 2.68 -12.51
C GLU A 27 10.98 2.12 -13.52
N VAL A 28 10.82 2.81 -14.66
CA VAL A 28 9.89 2.38 -15.71
C VAL A 28 10.65 1.54 -16.71
N ASP A 29 10.31 0.26 -16.80
CA ASP A 29 10.88 -0.65 -17.81
C ASP A 29 10.37 -0.27 -19.21
N PRO A 30 11.25 0.03 -20.19
CA PRO A 30 10.85 0.26 -21.57
C PRO A 30 10.07 -0.90 -22.19
N GLU A 31 10.30 -2.14 -21.75
CA GLU A 31 9.59 -3.34 -22.24
C GLU A 31 8.12 -3.37 -21.79
N ASP A 32 7.79 -2.76 -20.63
CA ASP A 32 6.40 -2.64 -20.19
C ASP A 32 5.58 -1.75 -21.13
N ALA A 33 6.19 -0.79 -21.81
CA ALA A 33 5.51 0.02 -22.82
C ALA A 33 5.09 -0.82 -24.05
N VAL A 34 5.83 -1.90 -24.35
CA VAL A 34 5.51 -2.83 -25.46
C VAL A 34 4.36 -3.78 -25.08
N LEU A 35 4.29 -4.18 -23.81
CA LEU A 35 3.26 -5.07 -23.27
C LEU A 35 1.99 -4.35 -22.79
N SER A 36 2.06 -3.03 -22.65
CA SER A 36 0.97 -2.20 -22.15
C SER A 36 -0.06 -1.88 -23.23
N ARG A 37 -1.35 -2.05 -22.90
CA ARG A 37 -2.48 -1.55 -23.70
C ARG A 37 -2.94 -0.15 -23.28
N GLN A 38 -2.22 0.51 -22.36
CA GLN A 38 -2.66 1.80 -21.86
C GLN A 38 -2.33 2.92 -22.85
N VAL A 39 -3.28 3.85 -22.99
CA VAL A 39 -3.10 5.08 -23.78
C VAL A 39 -2.12 6.04 -23.11
N VAL A 40 -1.91 5.88 -21.79
CA VAL A 40 -0.99 6.67 -20.97
C VAL A 40 0.10 5.74 -20.44
N ALA A 41 1.36 6.11 -20.65
CA ALA A 41 2.50 5.38 -20.12
C ALA A 41 2.57 5.48 -18.59
N PRO A 42 2.98 4.41 -17.87
CA PRO A 42 3.28 4.50 -16.45
C PRO A 42 4.33 5.57 -16.17
N THR A 43 4.15 6.33 -15.09
CA THR A 43 5.10 7.34 -14.64
C THR A 43 6.01 6.78 -13.54
N GLN A 44 7.26 7.24 -13.49
CA GLN A 44 8.21 6.86 -12.44
C GLN A 44 7.67 7.18 -11.04
N LEU A 45 7.17 8.41 -10.86
CA LEU A 45 6.50 8.87 -9.64
C LEU A 45 4.97 8.69 -9.76
N THR A 46 4.37 8.09 -8.74
CA THR A 46 2.90 8.03 -8.59
C THR A 46 2.53 8.44 -7.18
N ARG A 47 1.46 9.23 -7.07
CA ARG A 47 0.81 9.59 -5.80
C ARG A 47 -0.69 9.41 -5.95
N THR A 48 -1.28 8.63 -5.06
CA THR A 48 -2.74 8.52 -4.93
C THR A 48 -3.17 8.85 -3.50
N VAL A 49 -4.40 9.34 -3.40
CA VAL A 49 -5.09 9.60 -2.13
C VAL A 49 -6.45 8.93 -2.27
N GLU A 50 -6.61 7.79 -1.61
CA GLU A 50 -7.80 6.97 -1.73
C GLU A 50 -8.83 7.42 -0.68
N GLY A 51 -9.68 8.37 -1.05
CA GLY A 51 -10.63 9.03 -0.14
C GLY A 51 -11.70 8.12 0.48
N ASP A 52 -11.93 6.96 -0.13
CA ASP A 52 -12.87 5.94 0.29
C ASP A 52 -12.19 4.73 0.99
N LEU A 53 -10.88 4.80 1.22
CA LEU A 53 -10.10 3.75 1.88
C LEU A 53 -9.54 4.26 3.22
N GLY A 54 -10.32 4.22 4.29
CA GLY A 54 -9.91 4.66 5.63
C GLY A 54 -10.45 3.76 6.73
N MET A 55 -9.78 3.70 7.88
CA MET A 55 -10.14 2.77 8.97
C MET A 55 -11.23 3.27 9.94
N ARG A 56 -11.73 4.49 9.73
CA ARG A 56 -12.77 5.16 10.54
C ARG A 56 -13.89 5.68 9.64
N TRP A 57 -13.82 6.95 9.22
CA TRP A 57 -14.80 7.63 8.38
C TRP A 57 -15.18 6.83 7.14
N SER A 58 -14.18 6.28 6.44
CA SER A 58 -14.36 5.53 5.19
C SER A 58 -14.28 4.01 5.39
N ALA A 59 -14.48 3.51 6.61
CA ALA A 59 -14.37 2.08 6.90
C ALA A 59 -15.40 1.24 6.12
N PRO A 60 -16.68 1.66 5.96
CA PRO A 60 -17.64 0.88 5.19
C PRO A 60 -17.24 0.72 3.72
N SER A 61 -16.82 1.81 3.05
CA SER A 61 -16.35 1.76 1.66
C SER A 61 -15.04 0.99 1.52
N THR A 62 -14.18 1.02 2.54
CA THR A 62 -12.98 0.18 2.61
C THR A 62 -13.33 -1.31 2.50
N VAL A 63 -14.35 -1.76 3.24
CA VAL A 63 -14.79 -3.15 3.18
C VAL A 63 -15.30 -3.49 1.78
N ASP A 64 -16.15 -2.63 1.19
CA ASP A 64 -16.69 -2.87 -0.15
C ASP A 64 -15.58 -2.94 -1.21
N ALA A 65 -14.62 -2.01 -1.19
CA ALA A 65 -13.46 -2.03 -2.07
C ALA A 65 -12.60 -3.27 -1.85
N GLY A 66 -12.39 -3.66 -0.58
CA GLY A 66 -11.67 -4.86 -0.19
C GLY A 66 -12.27 -6.14 -0.76
N ILE A 67 -13.60 -6.27 -0.71
CA ILE A 67 -14.29 -7.43 -1.30
C ILE A 67 -14.21 -7.37 -2.84
N ALA A 68 -14.41 -6.20 -3.44
CA ALA A 68 -14.37 -6.03 -4.90
C ALA A 68 -13.00 -6.37 -5.50
N LEU A 69 -11.93 -5.97 -4.79
CA LEU A 69 -10.53 -6.23 -5.19
C LEU A 69 -10.00 -7.57 -4.69
N ALA A 70 -10.83 -8.39 -4.06
CA ALA A 70 -10.45 -9.68 -3.45
C ALA A 70 -9.28 -9.56 -2.45
N VAL A 71 -9.23 -8.47 -1.68
CA VAL A 71 -8.33 -8.30 -0.52
C VAL A 71 -8.91 -9.02 0.69
N ALA A 72 -10.24 -8.92 0.86
CA ALA A 72 -11.00 -9.67 1.84
C ALA A 72 -11.87 -10.74 1.15
N ARG A 73 -12.09 -11.86 1.83
CA ARG A 73 -12.97 -12.92 1.35
C ARG A 73 -14.42 -12.50 1.51
N ARG A 74 -15.28 -12.94 0.59
CA ARG A 74 -16.74 -12.70 0.68
C ARG A 74 -17.34 -13.20 1.99
N SER A 75 -16.79 -14.27 2.58
CA SER A 75 -17.21 -14.80 3.88
C SER A 75 -16.95 -13.85 5.05
N GLU A 76 -15.96 -12.96 4.95
CA GLU A 76 -15.63 -11.97 5.99
C GLU A 76 -16.54 -10.74 5.94
N ARG A 77 -17.36 -10.59 4.88
CA ARG A 77 -18.14 -9.37 4.62
C ARG A 77 -18.97 -8.95 5.83
N THR A 78 -19.71 -9.87 6.44
CA THR A 78 -20.63 -9.55 7.54
C THR A 78 -19.88 -8.99 8.75
N GLU A 79 -18.82 -9.67 9.19
CA GLU A 79 -18.02 -9.26 10.35
C GLU A 79 -17.29 -7.95 10.09
N LEU A 80 -16.65 -7.80 8.93
CA LEU A 80 -15.95 -6.58 8.56
C LEU A 80 -16.90 -5.39 8.42
N THR A 81 -18.10 -5.60 7.88
CA THR A 81 -19.11 -4.55 7.75
C THR A 81 -19.56 -4.07 9.14
N ALA A 82 -19.81 -4.98 10.08
CA ALA A 82 -20.18 -4.61 11.45
C ALA A 82 -19.05 -3.82 12.15
N ALA A 83 -17.82 -4.31 12.05
CA ALA A 83 -16.64 -3.63 12.59
C ALA A 83 -16.46 -2.23 11.99
N ALA A 84 -16.61 -2.10 10.67
CA ALA A 84 -16.49 -0.85 9.94
C ALA A 84 -17.61 0.15 10.30
N GLN A 85 -18.84 -0.32 10.44
CA GLN A 85 -19.98 0.52 10.84
C GLN A 85 -19.77 1.12 12.22
N LEU A 86 -19.26 0.34 13.18
CA LEU A 86 -18.93 0.82 14.53
C LEU A 86 -17.92 1.98 14.47
N ARG A 87 -16.84 1.81 13.69
CA ARG A 87 -15.75 2.79 13.55
C ARG A 87 -16.13 4.03 12.75
N ALA A 88 -17.10 3.91 11.84
CA ALA A 88 -17.65 5.05 11.13
C ALA A 88 -18.66 5.84 11.98
N ALA A 89 -19.42 5.15 12.84
CA ALA A 89 -20.35 5.77 13.78
C ALA A 89 -19.61 6.52 14.91
N ASP A 90 -18.46 6.01 15.34
CA ASP A 90 -17.56 6.66 16.29
C ASP A 90 -16.12 6.70 15.76
N PRO A 91 -15.74 7.74 14.99
CA PRO A 91 -14.37 7.89 14.49
C PRO A 91 -13.31 8.05 15.60
N GLY A 92 -13.73 8.42 16.81
CA GLY A 92 -12.88 8.52 18.00
C GLY A 92 -12.65 7.18 18.70
N PHE A 93 -13.25 6.10 18.21
CA PHE A 93 -13.12 4.76 18.77
C PHE A 93 -11.65 4.34 18.93
N VAL A 94 -11.30 3.97 20.16
CA VAL A 94 -10.00 3.40 20.54
C VAL A 94 -10.22 1.94 20.91
N PRO A 95 -9.56 0.99 20.23
CA PRO A 95 -9.60 -0.43 20.58
C PRO A 95 -9.29 -0.66 22.07
N ALA A 96 -10.14 -1.41 22.76
CA ALA A 96 -9.97 -1.70 24.18
C ALA A 96 -9.75 -3.20 24.43
N GLU A 97 -10.37 -4.06 23.61
CA GLU A 97 -10.28 -5.51 23.72
C GLU A 97 -9.48 -6.12 22.58
N SER A 98 -8.95 -7.34 22.77
CA SER A 98 -8.17 -8.05 21.75
C SER A 98 -8.91 -8.17 20.41
N THR A 99 -10.22 -8.37 20.44
CA THR A 99 -11.07 -8.45 19.24
C THR A 99 -11.08 -7.13 18.46
N ASP A 100 -11.10 -5.99 19.15
CA ASP A 100 -11.08 -4.68 18.52
C ASP A 100 -9.77 -4.45 17.77
N PHE A 101 -8.64 -4.82 18.39
CA PHE A 101 -7.32 -4.72 17.76
C PHE A 101 -7.22 -5.60 16.52
N VAL A 102 -7.72 -6.85 16.60
CA VAL A 102 -7.74 -7.77 15.45
C VAL A 102 -8.58 -7.20 14.31
N GLN A 103 -9.74 -6.63 14.60
CA GLN A 103 -10.60 -6.00 13.61
C GLN A 103 -9.97 -4.73 13.00
N ASP A 104 -9.30 -3.89 13.82
CA ASP A 104 -8.57 -2.71 13.35
C ASP A 104 -7.44 -3.09 12.39
N LEU A 105 -6.64 -4.09 12.77
CA LEU A 105 -5.57 -4.61 11.94
C LEU A 105 -6.11 -5.23 10.65
N ARG A 106 -7.25 -5.93 10.72
CA ARG A 106 -7.87 -6.50 9.52
C ARG A 106 -8.39 -5.40 8.59
N LEU A 107 -9.02 -4.36 9.11
CA LEU A 107 -9.43 -3.19 8.32
C LEU A 107 -8.22 -2.46 7.74
N ALA A 108 -7.12 -2.34 8.46
CA ALA A 108 -5.88 -1.76 7.94
C ALA A 108 -5.26 -2.61 6.81
N ALA A 109 -5.32 -3.94 6.91
CA ALA A 109 -4.90 -4.83 5.83
C ALA A 109 -5.77 -4.69 4.58
N VAL A 110 -7.08 -4.52 4.77
CA VAL A 110 -8.01 -4.23 3.65
C VAL A 110 -7.70 -2.87 3.04
N ALA A 111 -7.55 -1.84 3.88
CA ALA A 111 -6.89 -0.55 3.66
C ALA A 111 -5.75 -0.61 2.64
N CYS A 112 -4.64 -1.10 3.17
CA CYS A 112 -3.34 -1.19 2.51
C CYS A 112 -3.42 -2.00 1.22
N GLY A 113 -4.03 -3.19 1.27
CA GLY A 113 -4.11 -4.07 0.10
C GLY A 113 -4.97 -3.48 -1.03
N ALA A 114 -6.08 -2.82 -0.71
CA ALA A 114 -6.92 -2.15 -1.70
C ALA A 114 -6.21 -0.93 -2.29
N ALA A 115 -5.58 -0.11 -1.44
CA ALA A 115 -4.87 1.09 -1.87
C ALA A 115 -3.68 0.78 -2.76
N LEU A 116 -2.89 -0.27 -2.46
CA LEU A 116 -1.79 -0.71 -3.31
C LEU A 116 -2.28 -1.27 -4.66
N ARG A 117 -3.42 -1.98 -4.68
CA ARG A 117 -3.96 -2.58 -5.91
C ARG A 117 -4.50 -1.56 -6.92
N ARG A 118 -4.98 -0.41 -6.49
CA ARG A 118 -5.55 0.61 -7.40
C ARG A 118 -4.54 1.19 -8.39
N PRO A 119 -3.35 1.66 -7.97
CA PRO A 119 -2.30 2.06 -8.90
C PRO A 119 -1.54 0.87 -9.49
N ALA A 120 -1.50 -0.27 -8.77
CA ALA A 120 -0.81 -1.45 -9.26
C ALA A 120 -1.48 -2.03 -10.50
N GLY A 121 -0.63 -2.56 -11.34
CA GLY A 121 -1.00 -3.24 -12.54
C GLY A 121 -1.50 -4.65 -12.34
N ARG A 122 -1.96 -5.24 -13.44
CA ARG A 122 -2.27 -6.67 -13.53
C ARG A 122 -1.62 -7.28 -14.75
N GLN A 123 -1.09 -8.48 -14.57
CA GLN A 123 -0.64 -9.37 -15.64
C GLN A 123 -1.65 -10.51 -15.83
N GLN A 124 -2.18 -10.63 -17.04
CA GLN A 124 -3.16 -11.64 -17.40
C GLN A 124 -2.81 -12.29 -18.73
N VAL A 125 -3.08 -13.59 -18.85
CA VAL A 125 -2.99 -14.29 -20.13
C VAL A 125 -4.34 -14.19 -20.82
N THR A 126 -4.36 -13.64 -22.02
CA THR A 126 -5.56 -13.50 -22.86
C THR A 126 -5.39 -14.33 -24.13
N LEU A 127 -6.51 -14.68 -24.77
CA LEU A 127 -6.49 -15.35 -26.08
C LEU A 127 -6.59 -14.29 -27.18
N GLY A 128 -5.56 -14.21 -28.01
CA GLY A 128 -5.53 -13.44 -29.24
C GLY A 128 -5.64 -14.35 -30.48
N ALA A 129 -5.74 -13.73 -31.66
CA ALA A 129 -5.85 -14.45 -32.93
C ALA A 129 -4.67 -15.41 -33.21
N SER A 130 -3.49 -15.12 -32.66
CA SER A 130 -2.26 -15.93 -32.78
C SER A 130 -2.00 -16.86 -31.57
N GLY A 131 -2.94 -16.97 -30.62
CA GLY A 131 -2.81 -17.81 -29.44
C GLY A 131 -2.76 -17.02 -28.12
N ARG A 132 -2.12 -17.60 -27.09
CA ARG A 132 -2.04 -16.97 -25.76
C ARG A 132 -1.10 -15.77 -25.78
N VAL A 133 -1.60 -14.61 -25.37
CA VAL A 133 -0.85 -13.35 -25.27
C VAL A 133 -0.85 -12.88 -23.83
N LEU A 134 0.34 -12.62 -23.29
CA LEU A 134 0.51 -11.98 -22.00
C LEU A 134 0.19 -10.50 -22.12
N GLN A 135 -0.72 -10.00 -21.28
CA GLN A 135 -1.08 -8.59 -21.23
C GLN A 135 -0.77 -8.03 -19.87
N ARG A 136 -0.15 -6.84 -19.85
CA ARG A 136 0.05 -6.05 -18.64
C ARG A 136 -0.74 -4.75 -18.75
N THR A 137 -1.21 -4.30 -17.60
CA THR A 137 -1.89 -3.01 -17.42
C THR A 137 -1.37 -2.41 -16.13
N GLY A 138 -1.48 -1.09 -15.96
CA GLY A 138 -1.14 -0.37 -14.74
C GLY A 138 0.36 -0.38 -14.44
N LYS A 139 0.69 0.06 -13.22
CA LYS A 139 2.07 0.21 -12.77
C LYS A 139 2.63 -1.11 -12.24
N ASP A 140 3.81 -1.50 -12.68
CA ASP A 140 4.50 -2.63 -12.07
C ASP A 140 5.16 -2.19 -10.76
N LEU A 141 4.77 -2.81 -9.64
CA LEU A 141 5.39 -2.57 -8.33
C LEU A 141 6.23 -3.76 -7.88
N ARG A 142 6.43 -4.77 -8.71
CA ARG A 142 7.09 -6.03 -8.33
C ARG A 142 8.52 -5.86 -7.85
N GLU A 143 9.23 -4.89 -8.44
CA GLU A 143 10.63 -4.58 -8.17
C GLU A 143 10.82 -3.52 -7.07
N VAL A 144 9.74 -3.12 -6.37
CA VAL A 144 9.86 -2.28 -5.16
C VAL A 144 10.75 -3.00 -4.15
N GLU A 145 11.85 -2.35 -3.78
CA GLU A 145 12.86 -2.83 -2.84
C GLU A 145 12.49 -2.50 -1.39
N LEU A 146 11.80 -1.38 -1.16
CA LEU A 146 11.38 -0.93 0.17
C LEU A 146 9.88 -0.57 0.17
N LEU A 147 9.12 -1.22 1.05
CA LEU A 147 7.73 -0.88 1.33
C LEU A 147 7.61 -0.30 2.74
N VAL A 148 7.23 0.98 2.82
CA VAL A 148 7.06 1.70 4.08
C VAL A 148 5.58 1.79 4.45
N GLY A 149 5.20 1.20 5.57
CA GLY A 149 3.90 1.42 6.21
C GLY A 149 3.94 2.64 7.13
N SER A 150 2.99 3.55 6.96
CA SER A 150 2.74 4.70 7.83
C SER A 150 1.28 4.73 8.30
N GLY A 151 1.02 5.47 9.38
CA GLY A 151 -0.32 5.66 9.94
C GLY A 151 -0.40 5.19 11.38
N GLY A 152 -1.48 5.60 12.07
CA GLY A 152 -1.65 5.32 13.50
C GLY A 152 -1.66 3.82 13.81
N VAL A 153 -2.34 3.03 12.98
CA VAL A 153 -2.47 1.58 13.16
C VAL A 153 -1.13 0.84 13.09
N PHE A 154 -0.22 1.25 12.20
CA PHE A 154 1.10 0.63 12.09
C PHE A 154 2.06 1.10 13.18
N ARG A 155 1.92 2.36 13.60
CA ARG A 155 2.79 2.95 14.63
C ARG A 155 2.52 2.41 16.03
N HIS A 156 1.26 2.13 16.33
CA HIS A 156 0.81 1.69 17.65
C HIS A 156 0.49 0.19 17.73
N GLY A 157 0.44 -0.51 16.60
CA GLY A 157 0.29 -1.97 16.55
C GLY A 157 1.53 -2.71 17.03
N SER A 158 1.38 -3.97 17.43
CA SER A 158 2.53 -4.81 17.75
C SER A 158 3.40 -5.05 16.50
N PRO A 159 4.73 -5.14 16.64
CA PRO A 159 5.63 -5.35 15.51
C PRO A 159 5.22 -6.54 14.63
N GLU A 160 4.85 -7.67 15.25
CA GLU A 160 4.50 -8.91 14.56
C GLU A 160 3.21 -8.75 13.75
N ALA A 161 2.18 -8.15 14.34
CA ALA A 161 0.90 -8.00 13.66
C ALA A 161 0.96 -6.99 12.50
N VAL A 162 1.76 -5.94 12.65
CA VAL A 162 1.97 -4.95 11.58
C VAL A 162 2.77 -5.55 10.42
N ASP A 163 3.80 -6.33 10.74
CA ASP A 163 4.58 -7.08 9.75
C ASP A 163 3.69 -8.08 8.98
N ASP A 164 2.80 -8.79 9.66
CA ASP A 164 1.82 -9.68 9.00
C ASP A 164 0.89 -8.94 8.04
N VAL A 165 0.42 -7.73 8.41
CA VAL A 165 -0.43 -6.90 7.54
C VAL A 165 0.32 -6.48 6.27
N LEU A 166 1.54 -5.96 6.42
CA LEU A 166 2.34 -5.50 5.28
C LEU A 166 2.77 -6.67 4.39
N ARG A 167 3.21 -7.78 4.98
CA ARG A 167 3.58 -9.00 4.25
C ARG A 167 2.39 -9.56 3.47
N GLY A 168 1.18 -9.51 4.03
CA GLY A 168 -0.07 -9.90 3.35
C GLY A 168 -0.41 -9.07 2.09
N CYS A 169 0.26 -7.94 1.88
CA CYS A 169 0.12 -7.09 0.70
C CYS A 169 1.22 -7.32 -0.35
N THR A 170 2.10 -8.31 -0.11
CA THR A 170 3.29 -8.61 -0.93
C THR A 170 3.30 -10.07 -1.36
N GLY A 171 4.12 -10.43 -2.35
CA GLY A 171 4.38 -11.82 -2.69
C GLY A 171 4.70 -12.06 -4.16
N VAL A 172 5.37 -13.18 -4.45
CA VAL A 172 5.74 -13.58 -5.82
C VAL A 172 4.50 -13.90 -6.66
N GLU A 173 3.48 -14.52 -6.04
CA GLU A 173 2.23 -14.89 -6.71
C GLU A 173 1.04 -14.34 -5.91
N VAL A 174 0.56 -13.17 -6.31
CA VAL A 174 -0.66 -12.58 -5.76
C VAL A 174 -1.87 -13.04 -6.59
N PRO A 175 -2.90 -13.64 -5.95
CA PRO A 175 -4.13 -14.03 -6.65
C PRO A 175 -4.72 -12.88 -7.46
N GLY A 176 -5.15 -13.17 -8.69
CA GLY A 176 -5.67 -12.16 -9.61
C GLY A 176 -4.60 -11.51 -10.50
N GLY A 177 -3.33 -11.91 -10.38
CA GLY A 177 -2.25 -11.45 -11.27
C GLY A 177 -1.83 -10.00 -11.01
N TRP A 178 -2.04 -9.50 -9.79
CA TRP A 178 -1.61 -8.15 -9.40
C TRP A 178 -0.09 -8.03 -9.41
N LEU A 179 0.40 -6.91 -9.92
CA LEU A 179 1.82 -6.55 -9.98
C LEU A 179 2.23 -5.81 -8.69
N LEU A 180 2.07 -6.48 -7.55
CA LEU A 180 2.44 -5.97 -6.22
C LEU A 180 3.92 -6.28 -5.89
N PRO A 181 4.52 -5.59 -4.91
CA PRO A 181 5.89 -5.89 -4.46
C PRO A 181 6.07 -7.37 -4.14
N ARG A 182 7.12 -8.00 -4.70
CA ARG A 182 7.32 -9.44 -4.54
C ARG A 182 7.94 -9.81 -3.20
N ALA A 183 9.03 -9.12 -2.85
CA ALA A 183 9.80 -9.37 -1.64
C ALA A 183 10.52 -8.08 -1.17
N PRO A 184 9.79 -6.97 -0.94
CA PRO A 184 10.40 -5.75 -0.45
C PRO A 184 10.90 -5.93 0.99
N HIS A 185 11.87 -5.13 1.38
CA HIS A 185 12.13 -4.86 2.78
C HIS A 185 10.94 -4.08 3.37
N LEU A 186 10.42 -4.53 4.51
CA LEU A 186 9.25 -3.93 5.16
C LEU A 186 9.71 -3.02 6.30
N VAL A 187 9.27 -1.77 6.29
CA VAL A 187 9.58 -0.81 7.36
C VAL A 187 8.33 -0.06 7.77
N VAL A 188 8.23 0.28 9.06
CA VAL A 188 7.17 1.12 9.59
C VAL A 188 7.74 2.49 9.94
N ASP A 189 7.13 3.56 9.45
CA ASP A 189 7.48 4.93 9.86
C ASP A 189 6.95 5.21 11.28
N ARG A 190 7.59 4.60 12.29
CA ARG A 190 7.21 4.76 13.69
C ARG A 190 7.44 6.17 14.23
N ALA A 191 8.32 6.94 13.60
CA ALA A 191 8.72 8.28 14.02
C ALA A 191 7.99 9.41 13.26
N TYR A 192 7.17 9.11 12.24
CA TYR A 192 6.50 10.07 11.35
C TYR A 192 7.46 10.99 10.60
N VAL A 193 8.62 10.44 10.27
CA VAL A 193 9.68 11.24 9.66
C VAL A 193 9.47 11.45 8.17
N LEU A 194 8.55 10.74 7.52
CA LEU A 194 8.25 10.94 6.10
C LEU A 194 7.81 12.37 5.79
N ALA A 195 6.87 12.92 6.57
CA ALA A 195 6.39 14.29 6.39
C ALA A 195 7.50 15.32 6.64
N ALA A 196 8.24 15.17 7.74
CA ALA A 196 9.37 16.04 8.07
C ALA A 196 10.49 15.97 7.02
N GLY A 197 10.84 14.77 6.56
CA GLY A 197 11.83 14.56 5.51
C GLY A 197 11.41 15.19 4.18
N GLY A 198 10.13 15.11 3.82
CA GLY A 198 9.57 15.79 2.65
C GLY A 198 9.68 17.32 2.74
N LEU A 199 9.32 17.91 3.90
CA LEU A 199 9.44 19.35 4.13
C LEU A 199 10.90 19.84 4.07
N LEU A 200 11.84 19.03 4.56
CA LEU A 200 13.27 19.35 4.58
C LEU A 200 13.96 19.13 3.23
N ALA A 201 13.38 18.35 2.32
CA ALA A 201 14.07 17.86 1.12
C ALA A 201 14.64 18.96 0.22
N SER A 202 13.91 20.07 0.05
CA SER A 202 14.32 21.18 -0.81
C SER A 202 15.36 22.09 -0.16
N ALA A 203 15.13 22.53 1.08
CA ALA A 203 16.00 23.49 1.77
C ALA A 203 17.21 22.84 2.45
N HIS A 204 17.07 21.61 2.92
CA HIS A 204 18.07 20.88 3.70
C HIS A 204 18.20 19.42 3.25
N PRO A 205 18.59 19.15 1.98
CA PRO A 205 18.58 17.81 1.40
C PRO A 205 19.44 16.81 2.20
N ARG A 206 20.60 17.21 2.71
CA ARG A 206 21.46 16.35 3.55
C ARG A 206 20.80 15.96 4.86
N VAL A 207 20.06 16.88 5.48
CA VAL A 207 19.34 16.62 6.74
C VAL A 207 18.15 15.71 6.48
N ALA A 208 17.40 15.95 5.40
CA ALA A 208 16.31 15.08 4.96
C ALA A 208 16.81 13.65 4.71
N SER A 209 17.89 13.49 3.94
CA SER A 209 18.48 12.18 3.68
C SER A 209 18.98 11.48 4.95
N ALA A 210 19.64 12.20 5.86
CA ALA A 210 20.12 11.64 7.12
C ALA A 210 18.95 11.20 8.03
N LEU A 211 17.89 12.01 8.12
CA LEU A 211 16.69 11.69 8.88
C LEU A 211 16.00 10.43 8.32
N LEU A 212 15.74 10.40 7.02
CA LEU A 212 15.06 9.26 6.39
C LEU A 212 15.91 7.99 6.46
N ARG A 213 17.22 8.08 6.18
CA ARG A 213 18.14 6.94 6.28
C ARG A 213 18.15 6.33 7.68
N ARG A 214 18.24 7.16 8.72
CA ARG A 214 18.31 6.71 10.11
C ARG A 214 17.07 5.93 10.56
N HIS A 215 15.90 6.26 10.02
CA HIS A 215 14.63 5.75 10.53
C HIS A 215 13.94 4.76 9.59
N LEU A 216 14.22 4.80 8.30
CA LEU A 216 13.45 4.09 7.28
C LEU A 216 14.28 3.15 6.39
N CYS A 217 15.60 3.29 6.36
CA CYS A 217 16.44 2.37 5.61
C CYS A 217 16.88 1.21 6.52
N PRO A 218 16.88 -0.05 6.04
CA PRO A 218 17.54 -1.14 6.75
C PRO A 218 19.00 -0.79 7.05
N ASP A 219 19.48 -1.23 8.20
CA ASP A 219 20.91 -1.23 8.49
C ASP A 219 21.58 -2.18 7.49
N GLY A 220 22.54 -1.65 6.72
CA GLY A 220 23.35 -2.40 5.76
C GLY A 220 24.38 -3.30 6.43
#